data_AF-A0A2M8L0B9-F1
#
_entry.id   AF-A0A2M8L0B9-F1
#
_cell.length_a   1.000
_cell.length_b   1.000
_cell.length_c   1.000
_cell.angle_alpha   90.00
_cell.angle_beta   90.00
_cell.angle_gamma   90.00
#
_symmetry.space_group_name_H-M   'P 1'
#
loop_
_entity.id
_entity.type
_entity.pdbx_description
1 polymer ?
#
loop_
_entity_poly.entity_id
_entity_poly.type
_entity_poly.pdbx_seq_one_letter_code
_entity_poly.pdbx_strand_id
1 'polypeptide(L)'
;NSLDVILKVSNNAGQSRVVSDTAQLHNATQAFAGQAVTITYKHQGQVLQKSTTLLSKSEVDASKKTDNPKGYLGIVPTNLTVQRSTWSAPIVAVGLTKQLVVLTFQGLGHALSGLGSLIAGGLTGNHTARQNGQEQATSQVGGPVAIVAVLWSGGSLGLSFVLMVIAIISLTLALMNVLPIPALDGGRLFVMWLSRLFRHPLSAAAEERIHGTGMAVLLALFALITIVDVRRFF
;
A
#
# COMPACT_ATOMS: atom_id res chain seq x y z
N ASN A 1 0.00 -27.31 -14.03
CA ASN A 1 0.94 -26.55 -13.19
C ASN A 1 1.92 -27.47 -12.50
N SER A 2 2.97 -27.87 -13.21
CA SER A 2 4.15 -28.51 -12.61
C SER A 2 5.09 -27.39 -12.16
N LEU A 3 5.04 -27.05 -10.88
CA LEU A 3 5.93 -26.05 -10.28
C LEU A 3 7.33 -26.66 -10.13
N ASP A 4 8.35 -25.89 -10.50
CA ASP A 4 9.75 -26.26 -10.30
C ASP A 4 10.15 -26.05 -8.86
N VAL A 5 10.76 -27.07 -8.26
CA VAL A 5 11.26 -27.01 -6.88
C VAL A 5 12.78 -27.11 -6.90
N ILE A 6 13.45 -26.07 -6.42
CA ILE A 6 14.91 -26.08 -6.25
C ILE A 6 15.23 -26.93 -5.02
N LEU A 7 16.06 -27.97 -5.20
CA LEU A 7 16.44 -28.90 -4.14
C LEU A 7 17.82 -28.58 -3.55
N LYS A 8 18.75 -28.12 -4.39
CA LYS A 8 20.15 -27.96 -4.01
C LYS A 8 20.87 -26.95 -4.88
N VAL A 9 21.76 -26.16 -4.27
CA VAL A 9 22.70 -25.27 -4.95
C VAL A 9 24.12 -25.70 -4.58
N SER A 10 24.96 -25.98 -5.57
CA SER A 10 26.36 -26.39 -5.36
C SER A 10 27.32 -25.53 -6.18
N ASN A 11 28.47 -25.16 -5.59
CA ASN A 11 29.53 -24.48 -6.32
C ASN A 11 30.50 -25.48 -6.98
N ASN A 12 31.35 -24.97 -7.87
CA ASN A 12 32.42 -25.76 -8.51
C ASN A 12 33.52 -26.24 -7.54
N ALA A 13 33.54 -25.74 -6.30
CA ALA A 13 34.47 -26.15 -5.25
C ALA A 13 33.91 -27.28 -4.34
N GLY A 14 32.78 -27.91 -4.73
CA GLY A 14 32.19 -29.05 -4.02
C GLY A 14 31.35 -28.68 -2.79
N GLN A 15 31.18 -27.40 -2.48
CA GLN A 15 30.30 -26.96 -1.39
C GLN A 15 28.86 -26.94 -1.88
N SER A 16 27.98 -27.58 -1.10
CA SER A 16 26.59 -27.70 -1.49
C SER A 16 25.63 -27.41 -0.35
N ARG A 17 24.59 -26.63 -0.64
CA ARG A 17 23.56 -26.22 0.32
C ARG A 17 22.23 -26.80 -0.16
N VAL A 18 21.61 -27.62 0.69
CA VAL A 18 20.25 -28.12 0.46
C VAL A 18 19.29 -26.97 0.70
N VAL A 19 18.33 -26.81 -0.19
CA VAL A 19 17.34 -25.73 -0.12
C VAL A 19 15.96 -26.39 0.03
N SER A 20 15.34 -26.19 1.18
CA SER A 20 13.96 -26.66 1.44
C SER A 20 12.99 -25.50 1.71
N ASP A 21 13.52 -24.30 1.97
CA ASP A 21 12.76 -23.09 2.22
C ASP A 21 13.39 -21.89 1.47
N THR A 22 12.57 -20.88 1.17
CA THR A 22 12.97 -19.63 0.51
C THR A 22 14.00 -18.82 1.28
N ALA A 23 13.95 -18.82 2.62
CA ALA A 23 14.99 -18.18 3.43
C ALA A 23 16.34 -18.90 3.26
N GLN A 24 16.31 -20.23 3.15
CA GLN A 24 17.50 -21.04 2.88
C GLN A 24 18.03 -20.84 1.45
N LEU A 25 17.13 -20.64 0.47
CA LEU A 25 17.51 -20.31 -0.90
C LEU A 25 18.21 -18.94 -0.96
N HIS A 26 17.67 -17.94 -0.27
CA HIS A 26 18.26 -16.60 -0.20
C HIS A 26 19.66 -16.66 0.41
N ASN A 27 19.82 -17.31 1.56
CA ASN A 27 21.12 -17.45 2.23
C ASN A 27 22.12 -18.25 1.41
N ALA A 28 21.69 -19.32 0.73
CA ALA A 28 22.56 -20.12 -0.13
C ALA A 28 23.02 -19.34 -1.36
N THR A 29 22.12 -18.60 -2.01
CA THR A 29 22.46 -17.80 -3.21
C THR A 29 23.27 -16.56 -2.87
N GLN A 30 23.07 -15.97 -1.69
CA GLN A 30 23.91 -14.89 -1.18
C GLN A 30 25.34 -15.36 -0.88
N ALA A 31 25.51 -16.56 -0.32
CA ALA A 31 26.82 -17.12 0.00
C ALA A 31 27.67 -17.42 -1.26
N PHE A 32 27.03 -17.66 -2.39
CA PHE A 32 27.68 -17.95 -3.67
C PHE A 32 27.55 -16.81 -4.69
N ALA A 33 27.19 -15.59 -4.24
CA ALA A 33 27.00 -14.43 -5.12
C ALA A 33 28.25 -14.17 -5.99
N GLY A 34 28.07 -14.02 -7.29
CA GLY A 34 29.17 -13.84 -8.26
C GLY A 34 29.91 -15.12 -8.65
N GLN A 35 29.52 -16.30 -8.16
CA GLN A 35 30.14 -17.59 -8.52
C GLN A 35 29.27 -18.39 -9.49
N ALA A 36 29.90 -19.27 -10.28
CA ALA A 36 29.21 -20.29 -11.06
C ALA A 36 28.69 -21.39 -10.12
N VAL A 37 27.37 -21.60 -10.13
CA VAL A 37 26.70 -22.61 -9.31
C VAL A 37 25.89 -23.56 -10.18
N THR A 38 25.91 -24.83 -9.80
CA THR A 38 25.01 -25.85 -10.35
C THR A 38 23.76 -25.91 -9.46
N ILE A 39 22.61 -25.64 -10.08
CA ILE A 39 21.31 -25.71 -9.43
C ILE A 39 20.69 -27.06 -9.79
N THR A 40 20.35 -27.83 -8.77
CA THR A 40 19.57 -29.05 -8.89
C THR A 40 18.11 -28.72 -8.60
N TYR A 41 17.24 -28.91 -9.58
CA TYR A 41 15.81 -28.65 -9.47
C TYR A 41 14.99 -29.86 -9.93
N LYS A 42 13.77 -29.98 -9.41
CA LYS A 42 12.83 -31.02 -9.77
C LYS A 42 11.76 -30.44 -10.69
N HIS A 43 11.72 -30.89 -11.94
CA HIS A 43 10.69 -30.56 -12.92
C HIS A 43 9.91 -31.84 -13.25
N GLN A 44 8.58 -31.83 -13.05
CA GLN A 44 7.70 -32.96 -13.39
C GLN A 44 8.16 -34.33 -12.84
N GLY A 45 8.78 -34.36 -11.65
CA GLY A 45 9.27 -35.60 -11.04
C GLY A 45 10.71 -35.96 -11.38
N GLN A 46 11.32 -35.38 -12.42
CA GLN A 46 12.71 -35.60 -12.80
C GLN A 46 13.64 -34.57 -12.16
N VAL A 47 14.79 -35.02 -11.68
CA VAL A 47 15.83 -34.17 -11.08
C VAL A 47 16.79 -33.75 -12.18
N LEU A 48 16.80 -32.45 -12.49
CA LEU A 48 17.64 -31.84 -13.52
C LEU A 48 18.69 -30.94 -12.87
N GLN A 49 19.86 -30.85 -13.51
CA GLN A 49 20.96 -29.97 -13.09
C GLN A 49 21.23 -28.95 -14.17
N LYS A 50 21.35 -27.68 -13.79
CA LYS A 50 21.73 -26.59 -14.70
C LYS A 50 22.78 -25.72 -14.02
N SER A 51 23.88 -25.46 -14.73
CA SER A 51 24.89 -24.50 -14.28
C SER A 51 24.47 -23.09 -14.67
N THR A 52 24.59 -22.15 -13.74
CA THR A 52 24.33 -20.72 -13.96
C THR A 52 25.26 -19.87 -13.12
N THR A 53 25.54 -18.65 -13.58
CA THR A 53 26.36 -17.68 -12.86
C THR A 53 25.44 -16.80 -12.03
N LEU A 54 25.68 -16.74 -10.71
CA LEU A 54 24.88 -15.88 -9.82
C LEU A 54 25.27 -14.41 -9.99
N LEU A 55 24.28 -13.52 -9.89
CA LEU A 55 24.53 -12.08 -9.85
C LEU A 55 25.33 -11.70 -8.60
N SER A 56 26.19 -10.69 -8.74
CA SER A 56 26.95 -10.15 -7.61
C SER A 56 26.07 -9.32 -6.68
N LYS A 57 26.53 -9.12 -5.43
CA LYS A 57 25.81 -8.32 -4.43
C LYS A 57 25.57 -6.88 -4.89
N SER A 58 26.54 -6.28 -5.59
CA SER A 58 26.42 -4.93 -6.16
C SER A 58 25.36 -4.83 -7.25
N GLU A 59 25.21 -5.85 -8.09
CA GLU A 59 24.21 -5.85 -9.17
C GLU A 59 22.79 -6.05 -8.64
N VAL A 60 22.63 -6.89 -7.61
CA VAL A 60 21.34 -7.09 -6.92
C VAL A 60 20.90 -5.80 -6.22
N ASP A 61 21.81 -5.12 -5.52
CA ASP A 61 21.48 -3.88 -4.81
C ASP A 61 21.22 -2.70 -5.77
N ALA A 62 21.85 -2.69 -6.94
CA ALA A 62 21.52 -1.75 -8.02
C ALA A 62 20.13 -2.05 -8.61
N SER A 63 19.78 -3.32 -8.80
CA SER A 63 18.49 -3.73 -9.37
C SER A 63 17.30 -3.44 -8.45
N LYS A 64 17.49 -3.38 -7.13
CA LYS A 64 16.43 -2.97 -6.17
C LYS A 64 15.98 -1.52 -6.35
N LYS A 65 16.79 -0.68 -7.01
CA LYS A 65 16.45 0.72 -7.32
C LYS A 65 15.72 0.88 -8.66
N THR A 66 15.45 -0.22 -9.36
CA THR A 66 14.75 -0.26 -10.66
C THR A 66 13.38 -0.92 -10.47
N ASP A 67 12.43 -0.68 -11.37
CA ASP A 67 11.08 -1.28 -11.36
C ASP A 67 11.03 -2.82 -11.39
N ASN A 68 12.16 -3.48 -11.66
CA ASN A 68 12.27 -4.94 -11.68
C ASN A 68 13.37 -5.42 -10.71
N PRO A 69 13.05 -5.57 -9.41
CA PRO A 69 14.01 -6.05 -8.43
C PRO A 69 14.39 -7.51 -8.71
N LYS A 70 15.68 -7.77 -8.96
CA LYS A 70 16.22 -9.10 -9.21
C LYS A 70 16.86 -9.68 -7.95
N GLY A 71 16.64 -10.97 -7.70
CA GLY A 71 17.43 -11.73 -6.74
C GLY A 71 18.78 -12.15 -7.31
N TYR A 72 19.63 -12.80 -6.50
CA TYR A 72 20.92 -13.36 -6.95
C TYR A 72 20.80 -14.38 -8.10
N LEU A 73 19.61 -14.96 -8.28
CA LEU A 73 19.25 -15.86 -9.38
C LEU A 73 18.53 -15.16 -10.55
N GLY A 74 18.40 -13.84 -10.51
CA GLY A 74 17.59 -13.09 -11.48
C GLY A 74 16.08 -13.20 -11.28
N ILE A 75 15.63 -14.01 -10.31
CA ILE A 75 14.23 -14.20 -9.93
C ILE A 75 14.06 -13.97 -8.43
N VAL A 76 12.89 -13.46 -8.02
CA VAL A 76 12.49 -13.38 -6.62
C VAL A 76 11.48 -14.51 -6.38
N PRO A 77 11.78 -15.48 -5.50
CA PRO A 77 10.84 -16.55 -5.19
C PRO A 77 9.64 -15.97 -4.43
N THR A 78 8.45 -16.06 -5.02
CA THR A 78 7.19 -15.65 -4.39
C THR A 78 6.52 -16.87 -3.77
N ASN A 79 6.52 -16.97 -2.44
CA ASN A 79 5.73 -17.98 -1.76
C ASN A 79 4.27 -17.56 -1.72
N LEU A 80 3.41 -18.23 -2.49
CA LEU A 80 1.97 -18.14 -2.34
C LEU A 80 1.54 -19.06 -1.19
N THR A 81 1.69 -18.60 0.05
CA THR A 81 1.10 -19.31 1.20
C THR A 81 -0.39 -18.96 1.27
N VAL A 82 -1.24 -19.91 0.87
CA VAL A 82 -2.69 -19.78 1.01
C VAL A 82 -3.03 -20.08 2.47
N GLN A 83 -3.08 -19.06 3.30
CA GLN A 83 -3.54 -19.20 4.68
C GLN A 83 -5.05 -19.40 4.69
N ARG A 84 -5.50 -20.65 4.83
CA ARG A 84 -6.92 -20.97 4.99
C ARG A 84 -7.37 -20.47 6.37
N SER A 85 -8.20 -19.42 6.35
CA SER A 85 -8.70 -18.81 7.58
C SER A 85 -9.68 -19.76 8.27
N THR A 86 -9.34 -20.15 9.50
CA THR A 86 -10.14 -21.01 10.39
C THR A 86 -11.37 -20.27 10.94
N TRP A 87 -12.14 -20.93 11.82
CA TRP A 87 -13.28 -20.36 12.57
C TRP A 87 -12.99 -19.06 13.35
N SER A 88 -11.73 -18.67 13.51
CA SER A 88 -11.31 -17.38 14.08
C SER A 88 -11.43 -16.20 13.12
N ALA A 89 -11.74 -16.44 11.83
CA ALA A 89 -11.82 -15.42 10.80
C ALA A 89 -12.72 -14.21 11.16
N PRO A 90 -13.91 -14.38 11.77
CA PRO A 90 -14.76 -13.24 12.13
C PRO A 90 -14.14 -12.36 13.22
N ILE A 91 -13.50 -12.96 14.22
CA ILE A 91 -12.88 -12.22 15.34
C ILE A 91 -11.64 -11.48 14.84
N VAL A 92 -10.81 -12.14 14.04
CA VAL A 92 -9.64 -11.52 13.39
C VAL A 92 -10.09 -10.40 12.45
N ALA A 93 -11.20 -10.57 11.73
CA ALA A 93 -11.77 -9.54 10.88
C ALA A 93 -12.18 -8.30 11.69
N VAL A 94 -12.84 -8.45 12.84
CA VAL A 94 -13.18 -7.31 13.72
C VAL A 94 -11.92 -6.59 14.20
N GLY A 95 -10.87 -7.33 14.58
CA GLY A 95 -9.58 -6.76 14.98
C GLY A 95 -8.91 -5.97 13.84
N LEU A 96 -8.87 -6.55 12.64
CA LEU A 96 -8.35 -5.91 11.43
C LEU A 96 -9.15 -4.66 11.07
N THR A 97 -10.49 -4.71 11.12
CA THR A 97 -11.33 -3.54 10.88
C THR A 97 -11.02 -2.44 11.86
N LYS A 98 -10.88 -2.74 13.16
CA LYS A 98 -10.46 -1.73 14.17
C LYS A 98 -9.11 -1.11 13.82
N GLN A 99 -8.12 -1.92 13.45
CA GLN A 99 -6.80 -1.44 13.07
C GLN A 99 -6.86 -0.55 11.83
N LEU A 100 -7.58 -0.98 10.80
CA LEU A 100 -7.77 -0.22 9.57
C LEU A 100 -8.46 1.11 9.85
N VAL A 101 -9.49 1.13 10.70
CA VAL A 101 -10.16 2.36 11.14
C VAL A 101 -9.17 3.32 11.79
N VAL A 102 -8.38 2.84 12.77
CA VAL A 102 -7.38 3.68 13.46
C VAL A 102 -6.34 4.22 12.49
N LEU A 103 -5.84 3.38 11.58
CA LEU A 103 -4.89 3.80 10.54
C LEU A 103 -5.51 4.85 9.60
N THR A 104 -6.78 4.70 9.23
CA THR A 104 -7.50 5.70 8.41
C THR A 104 -7.60 7.03 9.14
N PHE A 105 -7.94 7.05 10.43
CA PHE A 105 -7.98 8.29 11.22
C PHE A 105 -6.61 8.95 11.35
N GLN A 106 -5.56 8.16 11.60
CA GLN A 106 -4.19 8.66 11.67
C GLN A 106 -3.73 9.23 10.32
N GLY A 107 -3.99 8.52 9.23
CA GLY A 107 -3.69 8.97 7.86
C GLY A 107 -4.43 10.26 7.51
N LEU A 108 -5.71 10.36 7.88
CA LEU A 108 -6.49 11.59 7.70
C LEU A 108 -5.91 12.76 8.51
N GLY A 109 -5.49 12.50 9.76
CA GLY A 109 -4.85 13.49 10.61
C GLY A 109 -3.54 14.02 10.02
N HIS A 110 -2.68 13.13 9.53
CA HIS A 110 -1.44 13.49 8.84
C HIS A 110 -1.70 14.25 7.54
N ALA A 111 -2.73 13.86 6.77
CA ALA A 111 -3.11 14.56 5.55
C ALA A 111 -3.59 15.99 5.84
N LEU A 112 -4.46 16.16 6.84
CA LEU A 112 -4.97 17.48 7.23
C LEU A 112 -3.86 18.37 7.82
N SER A 113 -2.93 17.82 8.61
CA SER A 113 -1.77 18.59 9.11
C SER A 113 -0.80 18.95 7.99
N GLY A 114 -0.60 18.06 7.03
CA GLY A 114 0.19 18.32 5.83
C GLY A 114 -0.41 19.44 4.98
N LEU A 115 -1.72 19.41 4.75
CA LEU A 115 -2.44 20.47 4.05
C LEU A 115 -2.38 21.81 4.80
N GLY A 116 -2.54 21.79 6.13
CA GLY A 116 -2.43 23.00 6.95
C GLY A 116 -1.04 23.63 6.85
N SER A 117 0.02 22.83 6.88
CA SER A 117 1.39 23.30 6.73
C SER A 117 1.73 23.72 5.29
N LEU A 118 1.12 23.12 4.26
CA LEU A 118 1.20 23.59 2.86
C LEU A 118 0.58 24.98 2.68
N ILE A 119 -0.62 25.19 3.23
CA ILE A 119 -1.33 26.47 3.17
C ILE A 119 -0.54 27.52 3.97
N ALA A 120 -0.17 27.20 5.22
CA ALA A 120 0.62 28.09 6.06
C ALA A 120 1.97 28.43 5.41
N GLY A 121 2.68 27.47 4.83
CA GLY A 121 3.93 27.69 4.12
C GLY A 121 3.77 28.51 2.83
N GLY A 122 2.60 28.44 2.17
CA GLY A 122 2.27 29.30 1.03
C GLY A 122 1.95 30.74 1.38
N LEU A 123 1.26 30.95 2.50
CA LEU A 123 0.91 32.28 2.99
C LEU A 123 2.10 32.96 3.68
N THR A 124 2.94 32.20 4.39
CA THR A 124 4.10 32.73 5.15
C THR A 124 5.40 32.76 4.34
N GLY A 125 5.42 32.22 3.12
CA GLY A 125 6.63 32.11 2.29
C GLY A 125 7.68 31.14 2.85
N ASN A 126 7.38 30.38 3.90
CA ASN A 126 8.34 29.48 4.53
C ASN A 126 8.48 28.17 3.72
N HIS A 127 9.60 28.00 3.03
CA HIS A 127 9.88 26.84 2.17
C HIS A 127 9.95 25.51 2.94
N THR A 128 10.38 25.53 4.20
CA THR A 128 10.46 24.31 5.04
C THR A 128 9.08 23.80 5.43
N ALA A 129 8.14 24.69 5.73
CA ALA A 129 6.75 24.33 6.03
C ALA A 129 6.04 23.76 4.79
N ARG A 130 6.37 24.25 3.59
CA ARG A 130 5.84 23.68 2.33
C ARG A 130 6.37 22.27 2.06
N GLN A 131 7.66 22.04 2.28
CA GLN A 131 8.26 20.71 2.09
C GLN A 131 7.71 19.69 3.08
N ASN A 132 7.71 20.04 4.37
CA ASN A 132 7.16 19.18 5.43
C ASN A 132 5.67 18.90 5.21
N GLY A 133 4.91 19.90 4.76
CA GLY A 133 3.49 19.73 4.46
C GLY A 133 3.24 18.82 3.26
N GLN A 134 4.11 18.86 2.26
CA GLN A 134 4.02 17.97 1.11
C GLN A 134 4.33 16.52 1.51
N GLU A 135 5.37 16.27 2.31
CA GLU A 135 5.70 14.93 2.80
C GLU A 135 4.61 14.35 3.72
N GLN A 136 4.07 15.15 4.65
CA GLN A 136 3.00 14.71 5.55
C GLN A 136 1.68 14.44 4.81
N ALA A 137 1.34 15.24 3.80
CA ALA A 137 0.14 15.02 3.00
C ALA A 137 0.24 13.79 2.09
N THR A 138 1.44 13.48 1.57
CA THR A 138 1.63 12.45 0.53
C THR A 138 2.11 11.09 1.04
N SER A 139 2.54 11.00 2.31
CA SER A 139 3.10 9.77 2.90
C SER A 139 2.04 8.75 3.34
N GLN A 140 0.82 9.17 3.65
CA GLN A 140 -0.24 8.26 4.14
C GLN A 140 -1.54 8.29 3.36
N VAL A 141 -1.79 9.32 2.54
CA VAL A 141 -3.00 9.42 1.73
C VAL A 141 -2.59 9.63 0.27
N GLY A 142 -2.73 8.58 -0.53
CA GLY A 142 -2.66 8.70 -1.98
C GLY A 142 -3.96 9.29 -2.49
N GLY A 143 -3.92 10.41 -3.20
CA GLY A 143 -5.11 10.98 -3.82
C GLY A 143 -5.55 10.17 -5.05
N PRO A 144 -6.55 10.68 -5.80
CA PRO A 144 -7.15 9.97 -6.93
C PRO A 144 -6.13 9.54 -7.99
N VAL A 145 -5.11 10.36 -8.23
CA VAL A 145 -4.07 10.08 -9.22
C VAL A 145 -3.20 8.89 -8.77
N ALA A 146 -2.86 8.84 -7.48
CA ALA A 146 -2.10 7.72 -6.92
C ALA A 146 -2.86 6.39 -7.01
N ILE A 147 -4.18 6.41 -6.80
CA ILE A 147 -5.04 5.22 -6.95
C ILE A 147 -4.99 4.69 -8.39
N VAL A 148 -5.11 5.60 -9.37
CA VAL A 148 -5.01 5.23 -10.79
C VAL A 148 -3.62 4.69 -11.12
N ALA A 149 -2.56 5.28 -10.58
CA ALA A 149 -1.19 4.82 -10.78
C ALA A 149 -0.98 3.39 -10.23
N VAL A 150 -1.50 3.08 -9.05
CA VAL A 150 -1.42 1.73 -8.43
C VAL A 150 -2.20 0.71 -9.25
N LEU A 151 -3.37 1.07 -9.78
CA LEU A 151 -4.15 0.21 -10.66
C LEU A 151 -3.42 -0.04 -11.99
N TRP A 152 -2.78 0.98 -12.56
CA TRP A 152 -1.97 0.86 -13.77
C TRP A 152 -0.75 -0.03 -13.58
N SER A 153 0.03 0.18 -12.51
CA SER A 153 1.21 -0.62 -12.21
C SER A 153 0.85 -2.06 -11.84
N GLY A 154 -0.32 -2.25 -11.22
CA GLY A 154 -0.75 -3.54 -10.70
C GLY A 154 -1.59 -4.39 -11.66
N GLY A 155 -1.91 -3.89 -12.87
CA GLY A 155 -2.78 -4.59 -13.83
C GLY A 155 -2.27 -5.96 -14.25
N SER A 156 -0.97 -6.24 -14.11
CA SER A 156 -0.34 -7.53 -14.41
C SER A 156 -0.54 -8.59 -13.31
N LEU A 157 -0.99 -8.21 -12.11
CA LEU A 157 -1.23 -9.12 -10.97
C LEU A 157 -2.57 -9.88 -11.07
N GLY A 158 -3.39 -9.59 -12.10
CA GLY A 158 -4.64 -10.30 -12.39
C GLY A 158 -5.86 -9.82 -11.57
N LEU A 159 -6.99 -10.53 -11.74
CA LEU A 159 -8.30 -10.14 -11.19
C LEU A 159 -8.31 -10.04 -9.65
N SER A 160 -7.56 -10.90 -8.95
CA SER A 160 -7.51 -10.93 -7.49
C SER A 160 -6.97 -9.64 -6.89
N PHE A 161 -5.93 -9.04 -7.51
CA PHE A 161 -5.37 -7.76 -7.08
C PHE A 161 -6.38 -6.63 -7.26
N VAL A 162 -7.07 -6.58 -8.40
CA VAL A 162 -8.08 -5.56 -8.69
C VAL A 162 -9.23 -5.63 -7.68
N LEU A 163 -9.73 -6.84 -7.38
CA LEU A 163 -10.77 -7.04 -6.36
C LEU A 163 -10.31 -6.59 -4.96
N MET A 164 -9.05 -6.84 -4.60
CA MET A 164 -8.49 -6.38 -3.34
C MET A 164 -8.41 -4.85 -3.26
N VAL A 165 -7.95 -4.19 -4.32
CA VAL A 165 -7.89 -2.71 -4.37
C VAL A 165 -9.30 -2.12 -4.27
N ILE A 166 -10.27 -2.65 -5.03
CA ILE A 166 -11.67 -2.21 -4.95
C ILE A 166 -12.23 -2.41 -3.54
N ALA A 167 -11.93 -3.54 -2.89
CA ALA A 167 -12.40 -3.80 -1.52
C ALA A 167 -11.82 -2.78 -0.52
N ILE A 168 -10.53 -2.45 -0.62
CA ILE A 168 -9.88 -1.46 0.24
C ILE A 168 -10.47 -0.06 0.00
N ILE A 169 -10.66 0.35 -1.25
CA ILE A 169 -11.26 1.63 -1.60
C ILE A 169 -12.70 1.71 -1.06
N SER A 170 -13.49 0.67 -1.27
CA SER A 170 -14.89 0.60 -0.82
C SER A 170 -14.99 0.71 0.70
N LEU A 171 -14.12 0.01 1.44
CA LEU A 171 -14.03 0.12 2.88
C LEU A 171 -13.67 1.54 3.32
N THR A 172 -12.70 2.17 2.65
CA THR A 172 -12.25 3.54 2.97
C THR A 172 -13.36 4.56 2.72
N LEU A 173 -14.11 4.42 1.63
CA LEU A 173 -15.28 5.25 1.33
C LEU A 173 -16.41 5.05 2.35
N ALA A 174 -16.68 3.80 2.74
CA ALA A 174 -17.67 3.51 3.77
C ALA A 174 -17.29 4.17 5.10
N LEU A 175 -16.02 4.09 5.49
CA LEU A 175 -15.52 4.77 6.69
C LEU A 175 -15.62 6.29 6.59
N MET A 176 -15.20 6.87 5.46
CA MET A 176 -15.31 8.31 5.18
C MET A 176 -16.76 8.80 5.28
N ASN A 177 -17.72 8.06 4.72
CA ASN A 177 -19.13 8.42 4.77
C ASN A 177 -19.73 8.35 6.18
N VAL A 178 -19.11 7.62 7.11
CA VAL A 178 -19.53 7.55 8.52
C VAL A 178 -18.89 8.65 9.37
N LEU A 179 -17.82 9.30 8.90
CA LEU A 179 -17.17 10.39 9.63
C LEU A 179 -18.12 11.59 9.82
N PRO A 180 -17.98 12.33 10.94
CA PRO A 180 -18.77 13.52 11.22
C PRO A 180 -18.26 14.72 10.40
N ILE A 181 -18.25 14.60 9.07
CA ILE A 181 -17.82 15.65 8.14
C ILE A 181 -19.08 16.32 7.57
N PRO A 182 -19.25 17.64 7.76
CA PRO A 182 -20.34 18.39 7.15
C PRO A 182 -20.36 18.20 5.63
N ALA A 183 -21.53 17.85 5.07
CA ALA A 183 -21.79 17.45 3.67
C ALA A 183 -21.70 15.95 3.32
N LEU A 184 -21.18 15.09 4.21
CA LEU A 184 -21.27 13.62 4.05
C LEU A 184 -22.41 13.05 4.90
N ASP A 185 -22.89 11.85 4.56
CA ASP A 185 -24.03 11.19 5.23
C ASP A 185 -23.86 11.10 6.76
N GLY A 186 -22.64 10.78 7.22
CA GLY A 186 -22.27 10.74 8.63
C GLY A 186 -22.30 12.10 9.32
N GLY A 187 -22.02 13.19 8.61
CA GLY A 187 -22.14 14.55 9.13
C GLY A 187 -23.59 14.93 9.41
N ARG A 188 -24.51 14.58 8.52
CA ARG A 188 -25.95 14.82 8.73
C ARG A 188 -26.48 14.02 9.92
N LEU A 189 -26.11 12.75 9.99
CA LEU A 189 -26.43 11.90 11.15
C LEU A 189 -25.83 12.47 12.44
N PHE A 190 -24.58 12.90 12.43
CA PHE A 190 -23.92 13.47 13.60
C PHE A 190 -24.62 14.75 14.08
N VAL A 191 -24.95 15.67 13.17
CA VAL A 191 -25.65 16.92 13.50
C VAL A 191 -27.07 16.63 14.03
N MET A 192 -27.78 15.65 13.46
CA MET A 192 -29.07 15.18 13.96
C MET A 192 -28.96 14.55 15.36
N TRP A 193 -27.95 13.70 15.59
CA TRP A 193 -27.68 13.12 16.90
C TRP A 193 -27.33 14.20 17.95
N LEU A 194 -26.51 15.17 17.57
CA LEU A 194 -26.07 16.27 18.42
C LEU A 194 -27.24 17.18 18.81
N SER A 195 -28.07 17.58 17.84
CA SER A 195 -29.28 18.38 18.10
C SER A 195 -30.31 17.65 18.97
N ARG A 196 -30.43 16.31 18.84
CA ARG A 196 -31.24 15.49 19.75
C ARG A 196 -30.69 15.46 21.17
N LEU A 197 -29.37 15.42 21.33
CA LEU A 197 -28.70 15.44 22.63
C LEU A 197 -28.85 16.81 23.32
N PHE A 198 -28.68 17.91 22.58
CA PHE A 198 -28.78 19.27 23.10
C PHE A 198 -30.20 19.83 23.14
N ARG A 199 -31.22 19.07 22.71
CA ARG A 199 -32.65 19.46 22.67
C ARG A 199 -32.94 20.77 21.92
N HIS A 200 -32.00 21.24 21.11
CA HIS A 200 -32.17 22.40 20.25
C HIS A 200 -32.25 21.94 18.80
N PRO A 201 -33.45 21.92 18.18
CA PRO A 201 -33.57 21.60 16.78
C PRO A 201 -32.86 22.69 15.96
N LEU A 202 -31.93 22.28 15.10
CA LEU A 202 -31.34 23.18 14.13
C LEU A 202 -32.40 23.57 13.09
N SER A 203 -32.43 24.84 12.72
CA SER A 203 -33.31 25.29 11.65
C SER A 203 -32.86 24.70 10.32
N ALA A 204 -33.80 24.40 9.42
CA ALA A 204 -33.50 23.87 8.09
C ALA A 204 -32.48 24.76 7.32
N ALA A 205 -32.59 26.08 7.49
CA ALA A 205 -31.66 27.04 6.91
C ALA A 205 -30.22 26.93 7.48
N ALA A 206 -30.07 26.56 8.76
CA ALA A 206 -28.76 26.32 9.36
C ALA A 206 -28.15 25.00 8.88
N GLU A 207 -28.95 23.93 8.79
CA GLU A 207 -28.51 22.64 8.24
C GLU A 207 -28.05 22.76 6.78
N GLU A 208 -28.84 23.45 5.95
CA GLU A 208 -28.53 23.71 4.54
C GLU A 208 -27.26 24.53 4.37
N ARG A 209 -27.06 25.58 5.18
CA ARG A 209 -25.82 26.37 5.17
C ARG A 209 -24.61 25.55 5.58
N ILE A 210 -24.72 24.75 6.65
CA ILE A 210 -23.63 23.88 7.12
C ILE A 210 -23.23 22.87 6.04
N HIS A 211 -24.21 22.21 5.40
CA HIS A 211 -23.94 21.23 4.35
C HIS A 211 -23.45 21.90 3.06
N GLY A 212 -24.04 23.03 2.66
CA GLY A 212 -23.61 23.78 1.49
C GLY A 212 -22.19 24.31 1.62
N THR A 213 -21.84 24.89 2.77
CA THR A 213 -20.46 25.33 3.06
C THR A 213 -19.50 24.14 3.14
N GLY A 214 -19.91 23.04 3.79
CA GLY A 214 -19.13 21.80 3.83
C GLY A 214 -18.81 21.28 2.43
N MET A 215 -19.80 21.23 1.53
CA MET A 215 -19.63 20.78 0.16
C MET A 215 -18.67 21.68 -0.63
N ALA A 216 -18.79 23.00 -0.48
CA ALA A 216 -17.89 23.95 -1.13
C ALA A 216 -16.43 23.77 -0.65
N VAL A 217 -16.22 23.57 0.65
CA VAL A 217 -14.89 23.30 1.22
C VAL A 217 -14.33 21.97 0.71
N LEU A 218 -15.14 20.91 0.65
CA LEU A 218 -14.73 19.61 0.15
C LEU A 218 -14.33 19.66 -1.34
N LEU A 219 -15.09 20.38 -2.17
CA LEU A 219 -14.76 20.58 -3.59
C LEU A 219 -13.46 21.35 -3.77
N ALA A 220 -13.23 22.41 -2.97
CA ALA A 220 -11.98 23.15 -2.98
C ALA A 220 -10.80 22.27 -2.55
N LEU A 221 -11.00 21.44 -1.52
CA LEU A 221 -10.00 20.51 -1.01
C LEU A 221 -9.66 19.43 -2.05
N PHE A 222 -10.67 18.88 -2.73
CA PHE A 222 -10.49 17.91 -3.80
C PHE A 222 -9.63 18.47 -4.94
N ALA A 223 -9.90 19.71 -5.37
CA ALA A 223 -9.10 20.39 -6.38
C ALA A 223 -7.64 20.59 -5.91
N LEU A 224 -7.44 21.03 -4.66
CA LEU A 224 -6.12 21.24 -4.08
C LEU A 224 -5.30 19.95 -4.03
N ILE A 225 -5.88 18.86 -3.51
CA ILE A 225 -5.22 17.55 -3.43
C ILE A 225 -4.86 17.05 -4.83
N THR A 226 -5.78 17.19 -5.80
CA THR A 226 -5.53 16.79 -7.18
C THR A 226 -4.33 17.54 -7.78
N ILE A 227 -4.22 18.85 -7.53
CA ILE A 227 -3.07 19.65 -8.00
C ILE A 227 -1.75 19.18 -7.37
N VAL A 228 -1.76 18.90 -6.06
CA VAL A 228 -0.58 18.41 -5.33
C VAL A 228 -0.15 17.04 -5.87
N ASP A 229 -1.10 16.15 -6.10
CA ASP A 229 -0.86 14.82 -6.66
C ASP A 229 -0.28 14.91 -8.08
N VAL A 230 -0.87 15.73 -8.96
CA VAL A 230 -0.36 15.91 -10.33
C VAL A 230 1.09 16.38 -10.32
N ARG A 231 1.46 17.35 -9.47
CA ARG A 231 2.85 17.83 -9.32
C ARG A 231 3.82 16.81 -8.72
N ARG A 232 3.31 15.75 -8.10
CA ARG A 232 4.14 14.66 -7.57
C ARG A 232 4.46 13.64 -8.66
N PHE A 233 3.52 13.40 -9.58
CA PHE A 233 3.66 12.41 -10.64
C PHE A 233 4.25 12.95 -11.95
N PHE A 234 4.19 14.27 -12.18
CA PHE A 234 4.74 14.98 -13.34
C PHE A 234 5.68 16.10 -12.88
#